data_AF-A2D696-F1
#
_entry.id   AF-A2D696-F1
#
_cell.length_a   1.000
_cell.length_b   1.000
_cell.length_c   1.000
_cell.angle_alpha   90.00
_cell.angle_beta   90.00
_cell.angle_gamma   90.00
#
_symmetry.space_group_name_H-M   'P 1'
#
loop_
_entity.id
_entity.type
_entity.pdbx_description
1 polymer ?
#
loop_
_entity_poly.entity_id
_entity_poly.type
_entity_poly.pdbx_seq_one_letter_code
_entity_poly.pdbx_strand_id
1 'polypeptide(L)'
;ERRLHMYVVYCQNKPKSEHVVSEFGDSYFEELRQQLGHRLQLNDLLIKPVQRIMKYQLLLKDFLKYYNRAGMDTAELEQAVEVMCFVPKRCNDMMTLGRLRGFEGKLTAQGKLLGQDTFWVIEPEAGGLLSSRGRER
;
A
#
# COMPACT_ATOMS: atom_id res chain seq x y z
N GLU A 1 6.33 13.80 4.07
CA GLU A 1 6.36 12.32 3.88
C GLU A 1 5.80 11.50 5.06
N ARG A 2 6.28 11.66 6.31
CA ARG A 2 5.90 10.80 7.47
C ARG A 2 4.39 10.62 7.72
N ARG A 3 3.57 11.65 7.48
CA ARG A 3 2.11 11.56 7.70
C ARG A 3 1.40 10.60 6.74
N LEU A 4 1.88 10.45 5.51
CA LEU A 4 1.24 9.58 4.51
C LEU A 4 1.54 8.09 4.73
N HIS A 5 2.54 7.78 5.56
CA HIS A 5 2.89 6.41 5.93
C HIS A 5 1.74 5.66 6.61
N MET A 6 0.79 6.37 7.22
CA MET A 6 -0.42 5.74 7.78
C MET A 6 -1.23 4.96 6.73
N TYR A 7 -1.24 5.42 5.46
CA TYR A 7 -1.92 4.70 4.38
C TYR A 7 -1.24 3.38 4.06
N VAL A 8 0.09 3.30 4.18
CA VAL A 8 0.85 2.05 3.98
C VAL A 8 0.43 1.02 5.03
N VAL A 9 0.40 1.42 6.30
CA VAL A 9 -0.04 0.56 7.41
C VAL A 9 -1.50 0.13 7.22
N TYR A 10 -2.37 1.05 6.82
CA TYR A 10 -3.78 0.77 6.58
C TYR A 10 -3.97 -0.24 5.43
N CYS A 11 -3.35 0.00 4.28
CA CYS A 11 -3.45 -0.87 3.10
C CYS A 11 -2.90 -2.27 3.41
N GLN A 12 -1.77 -2.37 4.11
CA GLN A 12 -1.21 -3.67 4.53
C GLN A 12 -2.20 -4.46 5.42
N ASN A 13 -2.98 -3.78 6.26
CA ASN A 13 -3.96 -4.42 7.14
C ASN A 13 -5.33 -4.67 6.48
N LYS A 14 -5.63 -4.02 5.34
CA LYS A 14 -6.94 -4.12 4.68
C LYS A 14 -7.37 -5.56 4.38
N PRO A 15 -6.52 -6.48 3.89
CA PRO A 15 -6.92 -7.88 3.66
C PRO A 15 -7.35 -8.61 4.94
N LYS A 16 -6.68 -8.32 6.08
CA LYS A 16 -7.06 -8.90 7.38
C LYS A 16 -8.40 -8.34 7.85
N SER A 17 -8.61 -7.04 7.67
CA SER A 17 -9.89 -6.40 7.97
C SER A 17 -11.02 -6.94 7.11
N GLU A 18 -10.79 -7.23 5.83
CA GLU A 18 -11.80 -7.83 4.94
C GLU A 18 -12.22 -9.21 5.42
N HIS A 19 -11.27 -10.04 5.84
CA HIS A 19 -11.57 -11.35 6.39
C HIS A 19 -12.46 -11.26 7.63
N VAL A 20 -12.08 -10.43 8.62
CA VAL A 20 -12.88 -10.26 9.85
C VAL A 20 -14.26 -9.67 9.53
N VAL A 21 -14.33 -8.64 8.69
CA VAL A 21 -15.62 -8.01 8.35
C VAL A 21 -16.53 -8.98 7.59
N SER A 22 -15.98 -9.88 6.76
CA SER A 22 -16.79 -10.88 6.05
C SER A 22 -17.45 -11.90 6.98
N GLU A 23 -16.87 -12.19 8.14
CA GLU A 23 -17.45 -13.14 9.11
C GLU A 23 -18.65 -12.56 9.88
N PHE A 24 -18.67 -11.25 10.09
CA PHE A 24 -19.69 -10.55 10.89
C PHE A 24 -20.52 -9.53 10.09
N GLY A 25 -20.33 -9.49 8.77
CA GLY A 25 -20.85 -8.44 7.89
C GLY A 25 -22.37 -8.40 7.85
N ASP A 26 -22.99 -9.57 7.66
CA ASP A 26 -24.44 -9.72 7.47
C ASP A 26 -25.23 -9.84 8.78
N SER A 27 -24.54 -9.77 9.93
CA SER A 27 -25.16 -9.84 11.26
C SER A 27 -24.84 -8.56 12.06
N TYR A 28 -23.80 -8.61 12.87
CA TYR A 28 -23.42 -7.54 13.79
C TYR A 28 -23.24 -6.17 13.11
N PHE A 29 -22.54 -6.13 11.97
CA PHE A 29 -22.27 -4.87 11.29
C PHE A 29 -23.48 -4.30 10.54
N GLU A 30 -24.42 -5.15 10.13
CA GLU A 30 -25.67 -4.72 9.51
C GLU A 30 -26.62 -4.11 10.55
N GLU A 31 -26.74 -4.72 11.74
CA GLU A 31 -27.48 -4.13 12.87
C GLU A 31 -26.93 -2.75 13.25
N LEU A 32 -25.61 -2.63 13.38
CA LEU A 32 -24.95 -1.34 13.64
C LEU A 32 -25.21 -0.31 12.53
N ARG A 33 -25.18 -0.73 11.25
CA ARG A 33 -25.47 0.16 10.12
C ARG A 33 -26.88 0.75 10.22
N GLN A 34 -27.86 -0.09 10.57
CA GLN A 34 -29.26 0.33 10.73
C GLN A 34 -29.43 1.26 11.93
N GLN A 35 -28.84 0.92 13.08
CA GLN A 35 -28.89 1.76 14.29
C GLN A 35 -28.28 3.15 14.06
N LEU A 36 -27.18 3.23 13.31
CA LEU A 36 -26.52 4.49 12.97
C LEU A 36 -27.16 5.21 11.76
N GLY A 37 -28.15 4.60 11.09
CA GLY A 37 -28.82 5.18 9.93
C GLY A 37 -27.91 5.35 8.70
N HIS A 38 -26.84 4.56 8.58
CA HIS A 38 -25.89 4.70 7.48
C HIS A 38 -26.42 4.06 6.19
N ARG A 39 -26.32 4.80 5.08
CA ARG A 39 -26.65 4.26 3.73
C ARG A 39 -25.65 3.21 3.26
N LEU A 40 -24.38 3.39 3.58
CA LEU A 40 -23.27 2.54 3.13
C LEU A 40 -22.95 1.46 4.16
N GLN A 41 -22.53 0.28 3.70
CA GLN A 41 -22.06 -0.78 4.60
C GLN A 41 -20.65 -0.47 5.11
N LEU A 42 -20.23 -1.17 6.18
CA LEU A 42 -18.91 -0.96 6.77
C LEU A 42 -17.78 -1.15 5.75
N ASN A 43 -17.87 -2.16 4.87
CA ASN A 43 -16.83 -2.39 3.86
C ASN A 43 -16.69 -1.20 2.87
N ASP A 44 -17.81 -0.58 2.47
CA ASP A 44 -17.83 0.62 1.61
C ASP A 44 -17.18 1.84 2.28
N LEU A 45 -17.18 1.87 3.61
CA LEU A 45 -16.49 2.90 4.39
C LEU A 45 -15.00 2.60 4.52
N LEU A 46 -14.64 1.34 4.79
CA LEU A 46 -13.25 0.91 4.97
C LEU A 46 -12.42 0.91 3.67
N ILE A 47 -13.05 0.90 2.50
CA ILE A 47 -12.30 1.07 1.24
C ILE A 47 -11.91 2.53 0.96
N LYS A 48 -12.52 3.50 1.66
CA LYS A 48 -12.32 4.94 1.39
C LYS A 48 -10.86 5.41 1.53
N PRO A 49 -10.06 5.00 2.53
CA PRO A 49 -8.66 5.42 2.62
C PRO A 49 -7.83 4.92 1.43
N VAL A 50 -8.07 3.69 0.98
CA VAL A 50 -7.40 3.10 -0.20
C VAL A 50 -7.76 3.90 -1.46
N GLN A 51 -9.04 4.22 -1.65
CA GLN A 51 -9.50 5.06 -2.76
C GLN A 51 -8.92 6.47 -2.68
N ARG A 52 -8.87 7.05 -1.48
CA ARG A 52 -8.43 8.43 -1.26
C ARG A 52 -6.96 8.61 -1.62
N ILE A 53 -6.10 7.68 -1.22
CA ILE A 53 -4.66 7.77 -1.52
C ILE A 53 -4.38 7.67 -3.02
N MET A 54 -5.16 6.85 -3.75
CA MET A 54 -5.08 6.78 -5.21
C MET A 54 -5.61 8.05 -5.89
N LYS A 55 -6.58 8.73 -5.28
CA LYS A 55 -7.21 9.92 -5.86
C LYS A 55 -6.32 11.18 -5.79
N TYR A 56 -5.45 11.30 -4.78
CA TYR A 56 -4.59 12.48 -4.64
C TYR A 56 -3.69 12.70 -5.87
N GLN A 57 -3.06 11.65 -6.40
CA GLN A 57 -2.24 11.80 -7.61
C GLN A 57 -3.05 12.25 -8.83
N LEU A 58 -4.32 11.84 -8.95
CA LEU A 58 -5.16 12.24 -10.09
C LEU A 58 -5.48 13.73 -10.02
N LEU A 59 -5.93 14.17 -8.85
CA LEU A 59 -6.30 15.57 -8.62
C LEU A 59 -5.09 16.51 -8.76
N LEU A 60 -3.92 16.12 -8.26
CA LEU A 60 -2.71 16.92 -8.39
C LEU A 60 -2.18 16.96 -9.83
N LYS A 61 -2.27 15.85 -10.59
CA LYS A 61 -1.92 15.84 -12.01
C LYS A 61 -2.83 16.76 -12.82
N ASP A 62 -4.14 16.71 -12.56
CA ASP A 62 -5.10 17.61 -13.19
C ASP A 62 -4.81 19.06 -12.82
N PHE A 63 -4.57 19.35 -11.54
CA PHE A 63 -4.23 20.70 -11.08
C PHE A 63 -2.96 21.22 -11.75
N LEU A 64 -1.89 20.42 -11.80
CA LEU A 64 -0.62 20.74 -12.48
C LEU A 64 -0.83 21.09 -13.95
N LYS A 65 -1.65 20.31 -14.66
CA LYS A 65 -1.97 20.56 -16.07
C LYS A 65 -2.59 21.94 -16.29
N TYR A 66 -3.52 22.37 -15.44
CA TYR A 66 -4.16 23.69 -15.58
C TYR A 66 -3.28 24.83 -15.08
N TYR A 67 -2.52 24.61 -14.00
CA TYR A 67 -1.63 25.61 -13.43
C TYR A 67 -0.46 25.95 -14.38
N ASN A 68 0.09 24.94 -15.05
CA ASN A 68 1.12 25.12 -16.08
C ASN A 68 0.57 25.91 -17.30
N ARG A 69 -0.66 25.62 -17.75
CA ARG A 69 -1.32 26.40 -18.82
C ARG A 69 -1.56 27.86 -18.46
N ALA A 70 -1.66 28.18 -17.17
CA ALA A 70 -1.78 29.54 -16.69
C ALA A 70 -0.43 30.27 -16.58
N GLY A 71 0.69 29.63 -16.98
CA GLY A 71 2.03 30.23 -16.96
C GLY A 71 2.58 30.42 -15.55
N MET A 72 2.05 29.69 -14.57
CA MET A 72 2.48 29.80 -13.17
C MET A 72 3.67 28.88 -12.89
N ASP A 73 4.47 29.22 -11.87
CA ASP A 73 5.55 28.34 -11.40
C ASP A 73 4.98 27.04 -10.83
N THR A 74 5.52 25.91 -11.26
CA THR A 74 5.01 24.57 -10.95
C THR A 74 6.02 23.69 -10.22
N ALA A 75 7.22 24.17 -9.89
CA ALA A 75 8.29 23.35 -9.34
C ALA A 75 7.88 22.58 -8.06
N GLU A 76 7.22 23.25 -7.10
CA GLU A 76 6.73 22.58 -5.87
C GLU A 76 5.59 21.60 -6.16
N LEU A 77 4.74 21.91 -7.13
CA LEU A 77 3.61 21.08 -7.49
C LEU A 77 4.05 19.79 -8.22
N GLU A 78 5.08 19.87 -9.05
CA GLU A 78 5.72 18.71 -9.67
C GLU A 78 6.29 17.76 -8.62
N GLN A 79 7.00 18.27 -7.61
CA GLN A 79 7.50 17.47 -6.49
C GLN A 79 6.35 16.83 -5.69
N ALA A 80 5.25 17.58 -5.46
CA ALA A 80 4.08 17.04 -4.78
C ALA A 80 3.41 15.90 -5.57
N VAL A 81 3.33 16.03 -6.89
CA VAL A 81 2.83 14.97 -7.79
C VAL A 81 3.74 13.74 -7.71
N GLU A 82 5.05 13.91 -7.71
CA GLU A 82 6.01 12.80 -7.58
C GLU A 82 5.79 12.01 -6.28
N VAL A 83 5.71 12.71 -5.14
CA VAL A 83 5.42 12.08 -3.84
C VAL A 83 4.08 11.33 -3.87
N MET A 84 3.03 11.93 -4.44
CA MET A 84 1.72 11.28 -4.52
C MET A 84 1.64 10.15 -5.54
N CYS A 85 2.57 10.07 -6.49
CA CYS A 85 2.73 8.87 -7.33
C CYS A 85 3.46 7.75 -6.58
N PHE A 86 4.39 8.09 -5.68
CA PHE A 86 5.19 7.10 -4.96
C PHE A 86 4.44 6.44 -3.80
N VAL A 87 3.60 7.18 -3.07
CA VAL A 87 2.90 6.64 -1.89
C VAL A 87 1.94 5.49 -2.23
N PRO A 88 1.08 5.55 -3.27
CA PRO A 88 0.24 4.43 -3.68
C PRO A 88 1.05 3.21 -4.11
N LYS A 89 2.16 3.40 -4.83
CA LYS A 89 3.08 2.30 -5.19
C LYS A 89 3.60 1.60 -3.94
N ARG A 90 4.08 2.37 -2.95
CA ARG A 90 4.52 1.83 -1.67
C ARG A 90 3.42 1.10 -0.91
N CYS A 91 2.17 1.57 -0.97
CA CYS A 91 1.04 0.85 -0.39
C CYS A 91 0.84 -0.51 -1.06
N ASN A 92 0.94 -0.56 -2.39
CA ASN A 92 0.85 -1.80 -3.17
C ASN A 92 2.00 -2.77 -2.84
N ASP A 93 3.23 -2.29 -2.83
CA ASP A 93 4.41 -3.11 -2.57
C ASP A 93 4.37 -3.69 -1.15
N MET A 94 3.97 -2.88 -0.16
CA MET A 94 3.85 -3.34 1.23
C MET A 94 2.67 -4.29 1.46
N MET A 95 1.62 -4.23 0.63
CA MET A 95 0.58 -5.27 0.61
C MET A 95 1.14 -6.60 0.10
N THR A 96 2.00 -6.58 -0.93
CA THR A 96 2.69 -7.77 -1.43
C THR A 96 3.67 -8.33 -0.39
N LEU A 97 4.52 -7.48 0.20
CA LEU A 97 5.43 -7.87 1.28
C LEU A 97 4.69 -8.37 2.53
N GLY A 98 3.46 -7.90 2.79
CA GLY A 98 2.61 -8.42 3.86
C GLY A 98 2.28 -9.91 3.73
N ARG A 99 2.51 -10.52 2.55
CA ARG A 99 2.36 -11.96 2.32
C ARG A 99 3.61 -12.77 2.72
N LEU A 100 4.73 -12.10 2.97
CA LEU A 100 5.98 -12.74 3.38
C LEU A 100 5.78 -13.42 4.76
N ARG A 101 6.07 -14.72 4.82
CA ARG A 101 5.95 -15.54 6.03
C ARG A 101 7.34 -15.88 6.58
N GLY A 102 7.43 -16.09 7.89
CA GLY A 102 8.67 -16.52 8.54
C GLY A 102 9.68 -15.42 8.85
N PHE A 103 9.31 -14.14 8.70
CA PHE A 103 10.13 -13.02 9.16
C PHE A 103 9.79 -12.63 10.60
N GLU A 104 10.79 -12.58 11.48
CA GLU A 104 10.63 -12.11 12.85
C GLU A 104 10.76 -10.59 12.92
N GLY A 105 9.63 -9.91 13.13
CA GLY A 105 9.57 -8.46 13.33
C GLY A 105 8.48 -7.78 12.51
N LYS A 106 8.38 -6.44 12.65
CA LYS A 106 7.44 -5.62 11.88
C LYS A 106 8.12 -5.13 10.60
N LEU A 107 7.65 -5.58 9.43
CA LEU A 107 8.14 -5.11 8.13
C LEU A 107 8.03 -3.59 7.98
N THR A 108 6.96 -2.99 8.50
CA THR A 108 6.74 -1.52 8.49
C THR A 108 7.73 -0.74 9.35
N ALA A 109 8.47 -1.41 10.24
CA ALA A 109 9.51 -0.78 11.05
C ALA A 109 10.88 -0.77 10.36
N GLN A 110 11.04 -1.44 9.22
CA GLN A 110 12.32 -1.55 8.48
C GLN A 110 12.61 -0.34 7.57
N GLY A 111 11.84 0.74 7.68
CA GLY A 111 12.04 1.95 6.88
C GLY A 111 11.39 1.90 5.50
N LYS A 112 12.00 2.57 4.52
CA LYS A 112 11.49 2.68 3.16
C LYS A 112 11.94 1.47 2.35
N LEU A 113 10.99 0.73 1.75
CA LEU A 113 11.31 -0.24 0.72
C LEU A 113 11.94 0.50 -0.47
N LEU A 114 13.17 0.13 -0.81
CA LEU A 114 13.93 0.77 -1.89
C LEU A 114 13.66 0.12 -3.24
N GLY A 115 13.50 -1.21 -3.27
CA GLY A 115 13.20 -1.98 -4.47
C GLY A 115 12.85 -3.42 -4.13
N GLN A 116 12.23 -4.10 -5.08
CA GLN A 116 11.91 -5.53 -5.04
C GLN A 116 12.01 -6.06 -6.47
N ASP A 117 12.72 -7.16 -6.65
CA ASP A 117 12.82 -7.89 -7.92
C ASP A 117 13.09 -9.37 -7.63
N THR A 118 12.91 -10.23 -8.62
CA THR A 118 13.15 -11.67 -8.51
C THR A 118 14.56 -12.00 -8.96
N PHE A 119 15.32 -12.73 -8.13
CA PHE A 119 16.71 -13.07 -8.46
C PHE A 119 16.98 -14.57 -8.34
N TRP A 120 17.91 -15.04 -9.17
CA TRP A 120 18.50 -16.36 -9.02
C TRP A 120 19.68 -16.30 -8.05
N VAL A 121 19.54 -16.88 -6.87
CA VAL A 121 20.56 -16.82 -5.81
C VAL A 121 21.34 -18.13 -5.75
N ILE A 122 22.68 -18.04 -5.81
CA ILE A 122 23.61 -19.16 -5.67
C ILE A 122 24.47 -18.91 -4.43
N GLU A 123 24.41 -19.82 -3.46
CA GLU A 123 25.25 -19.80 -2.27
C GLU A 123 26.43 -20.77 -2.47
N PRO A 124 27.69 -20.35 -2.30
CA PRO A 124 28.83 -21.25 -2.33
C PRO A 124 28.80 -22.13 -1.07
N GLU A 125 28.73 -23.44 -1.22
CA GLU A 125 28.83 -24.34 -0.07
C GLU A 125 30.22 -24.21 0.59
N ALA A 126 30.22 -24.10 1.92
CA ALA A 126 31.43 -24.17 2.73
C ALA A 126 31.98 -25.61 2.70
N GLY A 127 32.74 -25.92 1.66
CA GLY A 127 33.31 -27.25 1.43
C GLY A 127 33.14 -27.65 -0.02
N GLY A 128 34.14 -27.32 -0.85
CA GLY A 128 34.11 -27.63 -2.27
C GLY A 128 33.88 -29.12 -2.52
N LEU A 129 32.71 -29.47 -3.05
CA LEU A 129 32.45 -30.44 -4.12
C LEU A 129 30.94 -30.74 -4.18
N LEU A 130 30.33 -30.35 -5.31
CA LEU A 130 29.04 -30.79 -5.89
C LEU A 130 27.73 -30.03 -5.54
N SER A 131 27.14 -29.50 -6.63
CA SER A 131 25.77 -29.00 -6.82
C SER A 131 25.34 -27.74 -6.06
N SER A 132 25.68 -26.58 -6.61
CA SER A 132 25.04 -25.31 -6.29
C SER A 132 23.54 -25.38 -6.60
N ARG A 133 22.71 -25.62 -5.58
CA ARG A 133 21.26 -25.52 -5.70
C ARG A 133 20.85 -24.05 -5.77
N GLY A 134 20.80 -23.51 -6.98
CA GLY A 134 20.17 -22.23 -7.23
C GLY A 134 18.70 -22.28 -6.85
N ARG A 135 18.23 -21.26 -6.14
CA ARG A 135 16.82 -21.11 -5.77
C ARG A 135 16.36 -19.75 -6.23
N GLU A 136 15.19 -19.70 -6.85
CA GLU A 136 14.48 -18.45 -7.13
C GLU A 136 14.02 -17.86 -5.79
N ARG A 137 14.40 -16.60 -5.52
CA ARG A 137 14.05 -15.87 -4.29
C ARG A 137 13.46 -14.51 -4.64
#